data_AF-A0A7X8Y1M6-F1
#
_entry.id   AF-A0A7X8Y1M6-F1
#
_cell.length_a   1.000
_cell.length_b   1.000
_cell.length_c   1.000
_cell.angle_alpha   90.00
_cell.angle_beta   90.00
_cell.angle_gamma   90.00
#
_symmetry.space_group_name_H-M   'P 1'
#
loop_
_entity.id
_entity.type
_entity.pdbx_description
1 polymer ?
#
loop_
_entity_poly.entity_id
_entity_poly.type
_entity_poly.pdbx_seq_one_letter_code
_entity_poly.pdbx_strand_id
1 'polypeptide(L)'
;MPRLLSHDRPSLIANVSSGGAFVPQAFAPTYSACKAAIPSYTMVLREALAKTSCLVVEIIPPAVQTHLGGAEPHGAPLDAFCDTIFIGLGAGRQRIGFGVTEVETFVAAEKPYQDLFRQSADRANVPGYK
;
A
#
# COMPACT_ATOMS: atom_id res chain seq x y z
N MET A 1 15.41 8.07 -1.58
CA MET A 1 15.77 7.54 -0.25
C MET A 1 16.86 8.34 0.47
N PRO A 2 18.01 8.72 -0.14
CA PRO A 2 19.12 9.32 0.62
C PRO A 2 18.76 10.54 1.47
N ARG A 3 17.83 11.40 0.99
CA ARG A 3 17.39 12.57 1.77
C ARG A 3 16.50 12.22 2.98
N LEU A 4 15.59 11.25 2.84
CA LEU A 4 14.73 10.83 3.97
C LEU A 4 15.56 10.13 5.06
N LEU A 5 16.60 9.41 4.66
CA LEU A 5 17.53 8.73 5.57
C LEU A 5 18.66 9.63 6.07
N SER A 6 18.91 10.78 5.45
CA SER A 6 19.97 11.70 5.88
C SER A 6 19.67 12.45 7.19
N HIS A 7 18.44 12.35 7.69
CA HIS A 7 18.04 12.93 8.96
C HIS A 7 17.50 11.82 9.88
N ASP A 8 17.86 11.85 11.16
CA ASP A 8 17.39 10.86 12.16
C ASP A 8 15.93 11.06 12.59
N ARG A 9 15.14 11.81 11.81
CA ARG A 9 13.72 12.05 12.09
C ARG A 9 12.87 10.91 11.54
N PRO A 10 11.82 10.48 12.26
CA PRO A 10 10.81 9.59 11.72
C PRO A 10 10.26 10.11 10.39
N SER A 11 10.20 9.23 9.40
CA SER A 11 9.67 9.55 8.07
C SER A 11 8.72 8.46 7.59
N LEU A 12 7.88 8.78 6.61
CA LEU A 12 6.87 7.86 6.10
C LEU A 12 6.75 7.99 4.59
N ILE A 13 6.70 6.85 3.92
CA ILE A 13 6.36 6.70 2.52
C ILE A 13 5.02 6.00 2.44
N ALA A 14 4.02 6.69 1.90
CA ALA A 14 2.69 6.15 1.64
C ALA A 14 2.53 5.87 0.15
N ASN A 15 2.55 4.60 -0.24
CA ASN A 15 2.26 4.20 -1.61
C ASN A 15 0.76 3.98 -1.79
N VAL A 16 0.16 4.61 -2.79
CA VAL A 16 -1.26 4.46 -3.10
C VAL A 16 -1.44 3.41 -4.20
N SER A 17 -1.89 2.21 -3.82
CA SER A 17 -2.26 1.14 -4.75
C SER A 17 -3.75 1.25 -5.13
N SER A 18 -4.49 0.14 -5.07
CA SER A 18 -5.92 0.04 -5.38
C SER A 18 -6.42 -1.37 -5.05
N GLY A 19 -7.73 -1.55 -4.80
CA GLY A 19 -8.33 -2.88 -4.84
C GLY A 19 -8.01 -3.65 -6.13
N GLY A 20 -7.95 -2.94 -7.26
CA GLY A 20 -7.57 -3.48 -8.58
C GLY A 20 -6.13 -3.99 -8.70
N ALA A 21 -5.26 -3.70 -7.71
CA ALA A 21 -3.90 -4.22 -7.63
C ALA A 21 -3.85 -5.68 -7.15
N PHE A 22 -4.86 -6.10 -6.39
CA PHE A 22 -4.97 -7.43 -5.77
C PHE A 22 -6.00 -8.29 -6.49
N VAL A 23 -7.14 -7.69 -6.86
CA VAL A 23 -8.21 -8.34 -7.61
C VAL A 23 -8.39 -7.59 -8.93
N PRO A 24 -7.87 -8.11 -10.06
CA PRO A 24 -7.91 -7.42 -11.35
C PRO A 24 -9.33 -7.04 -11.78
N GLN A 25 -9.48 -5.81 -12.26
CA GLN A 25 -10.75 -5.28 -12.74
C GLN A 25 -10.84 -5.45 -14.25
N ALA A 26 -11.75 -6.31 -14.72
CA ALA A 26 -11.91 -6.60 -16.15
C ALA A 26 -12.19 -5.35 -17.00
N PHE A 27 -12.85 -4.34 -16.42
CA PHE A 27 -13.15 -3.08 -17.09
C PHE A 27 -11.97 -2.08 -17.11
N ALA A 28 -10.88 -2.35 -16.39
CA ALA A 28 -9.72 -1.48 -16.29
C ALA A 28 -8.40 -2.30 -16.31
N PRO A 29 -8.16 -3.12 -17.35
CA PRO A 29 -7.11 -4.14 -17.34
C PRO A 29 -5.69 -3.56 -17.23
N THR A 30 -5.37 -2.51 -17.99
CA THR A 30 -4.06 -1.85 -17.94
C THR A 30 -3.83 -1.16 -16.59
N TYR A 31 -4.87 -0.51 -16.05
CA TYR A 31 -4.80 0.11 -14.73
C TYR A 31 -4.50 -0.93 -13.64
N SER A 32 -5.24 -2.05 -13.63
CA SER A 32 -5.00 -3.17 -12.72
C SER A 32 -3.59 -3.73 -12.86
N ALA A 33 -3.11 -3.97 -14.09
CA ALA A 33 -1.77 -4.46 -14.33
C ALA A 33 -0.68 -3.51 -13.80
N CYS A 34 -0.83 -2.19 -14.02
CA CYS A 34 0.09 -1.20 -13.49
C CYS A 34 0.06 -1.13 -11.96
N LYS A 35 -1.15 -1.15 -11.36
CA LYS A 35 -1.30 -1.08 -9.91
C LYS A 35 -0.80 -2.35 -9.21
N ALA A 36 -0.84 -3.52 -9.85
CA ALA A 36 -0.33 -4.78 -9.30
C ALA A 36 1.19 -4.77 -9.01
N ALA A 37 1.96 -3.86 -9.62
CA ALA A 37 3.37 -3.68 -9.27
C ALA A 37 3.59 -3.03 -7.89
N ILE A 38 2.62 -2.23 -7.42
CA ILE A 38 2.77 -1.42 -6.20
C ILE A 38 2.79 -2.26 -4.93
N PRO A 39 1.91 -3.27 -4.71
CA PRO A 39 1.99 -4.14 -3.54
C PRO A 39 3.35 -4.83 -3.41
N SER A 40 3.86 -5.39 -4.52
CA SER A 40 5.16 -6.05 -4.58
C SER A 40 6.31 -5.08 -4.27
N TYR A 41 6.31 -3.90 -4.90
CA TYR A 41 7.31 -2.87 -4.62
C TYR A 41 7.27 -2.40 -3.16
N THR A 42 6.07 -2.18 -2.62
CA THR A 42 5.88 -1.73 -1.24
C THR A 42 6.38 -2.76 -0.23
N MET A 43 6.14 -4.05 -0.50
CA MET A 43 6.64 -5.15 0.32
C MET A 43 8.16 -5.20 0.37
N VAL A 44 8.83 -5.15 -0.79
CA VAL A 44 10.31 -5.17 -0.86
C VAL A 44 10.91 -3.89 -0.26
N LEU A 45 10.30 -2.72 -0.51
CA LEU A 45 10.78 -1.46 0.01
C LEU A 45 10.68 -1.41 1.54
N ARG A 46 9.58 -1.92 2.11
CA ARG A 46 9.39 -2.03 3.55
C ARG A 46 10.47 -2.89 4.20
N GLU A 47 10.80 -4.02 3.60
CA GLU A 47 11.87 -4.89 4.06
C GLU A 47 13.23 -4.18 4.01
N ALA A 48 13.54 -3.53 2.87
CA ALA A 48 14.80 -2.81 2.69
C ALA A 48 15.01 -1.68 3.72
N LEU A 49 13.92 -1.06 4.20
CA LEU A 49 13.93 0.04 5.15
C LEU A 49 13.63 -0.37 6.60
N ALA A 50 13.46 -1.67 6.88
CA ALA A 50 13.00 -2.18 8.18
C ALA A 50 13.91 -1.80 9.37
N LYS A 51 15.17 -1.47 9.11
CA LYS A 51 16.17 -1.05 10.11
C LYS A 51 16.36 0.47 10.21
N THR A 52 15.52 1.24 9.53
CA THR A 52 15.58 2.72 9.49
C THR A 52 14.38 3.33 10.21
N SER A 53 14.42 4.66 10.41
CA SER A 53 13.27 5.43 10.92
C SER A 53 12.19 5.72 9.87
N CYS A 54 12.37 5.24 8.63
CA CYS A 54 11.45 5.44 7.52
C CYS A 54 10.44 4.29 7.42
N LEU A 55 9.18 4.59 7.73
CA LEU A 55 8.07 3.65 7.59
C LEU A 55 7.57 3.60 6.14
N VAL A 56 7.09 2.43 5.73
CA VAL A 56 6.48 2.23 4.41
C VAL A 56 5.07 1.68 4.59
N VAL A 57 4.09 2.46 4.15
CA VAL A 57 2.66 2.17 4.26
C VAL A 57 2.06 2.01 2.87
N GLU A 58 1.20 1.00 2.73
CA GLU A 58 0.37 0.84 1.55
C GLU A 58 -1.07 1.31 1.84
N ILE A 59 -1.54 2.24 1.03
CA ILE A 59 -2.94 2.68 1.00
C ILE A 59 -3.61 1.95 -0.16
N ILE A 60 -4.75 1.30 0.11
CA ILE A 60 -5.49 0.48 -0.86
C ILE A 60 -6.89 1.10 -1.04
N PRO A 61 -7.06 2.11 -1.90
CA PRO A 61 -8.37 2.72 -2.09
C PRO A 61 -9.36 1.79 -2.80
N PRO A 62 -10.66 1.85 -2.45
CA PRO A 62 -11.75 1.45 -3.34
C PRO A 62 -11.95 2.53 -4.43
N ALA A 63 -13.06 2.47 -5.16
CA ALA A 63 -13.52 3.67 -5.88
C ALA A 63 -13.82 4.78 -4.85
N VAL A 64 -13.31 5.99 -5.09
CA VAL A 64 -13.49 7.16 -4.21
C VAL A 64 -14.10 8.28 -5.05
N GLN A 65 -15.02 9.04 -4.46
CA GLN A 65 -15.76 10.14 -5.08
C GLN A 65 -14.82 11.28 -5.51
N THR A 66 -14.19 11.08 -6.66
CA THR A 66 -13.27 12.00 -7.33
C THR A 66 -13.64 12.01 -8.81
N HIS A 67 -13.11 12.97 -9.58
CA HIS A 67 -13.30 13.02 -11.04
C HIS A 67 -12.36 12.08 -11.80
N LEU A 68 -11.88 11.00 -11.16
CA LEU A 68 -10.96 10.06 -11.76
C LEU A 68 -11.60 9.37 -12.97
N GLY A 69 -10.90 9.37 -14.11
CA GLY A 69 -11.39 8.78 -15.36
C GLY A 69 -12.39 9.65 -16.12
N GLY A 70 -12.60 10.91 -15.73
CA GLY A 70 -13.49 11.85 -16.41
C GLY A 70 -14.98 11.55 -16.24
N ALA A 71 -15.32 10.67 -15.30
CA ALA A 71 -16.69 10.30 -14.97
C ALA A 71 -17.23 11.11 -13.77
N GLU A 72 -18.55 11.04 -13.58
CA GLU A 72 -19.19 11.56 -12.36
C GLU A 72 -18.62 10.88 -11.10
N PRO A 73 -18.39 11.65 -10.01
CA PRO A 73 -17.88 11.11 -8.76
C PRO A 73 -18.76 9.97 -8.23
N HIS A 74 -18.14 8.83 -7.92
CA HIS A 74 -18.81 7.65 -7.38
C HIS A 74 -17.92 6.89 -6.39
N GLY A 75 -18.51 5.95 -5.67
CA GLY A 75 -17.81 5.13 -4.68
C GLY A 75 -17.82 5.75 -3.28
N ALA A 76 -16.76 5.48 -2.52
CA ALA A 76 -16.62 5.91 -1.13
C ALA A 76 -16.60 7.45 -1.00
N PRO A 77 -17.24 8.01 0.04
CA PRO A 77 -17.14 9.44 0.34
C PRO A 77 -15.69 9.88 0.54
N LEU A 78 -15.28 10.96 -0.11
CA LEU A 78 -13.88 11.42 -0.12
C LEU A 78 -13.37 11.73 1.29
N ASP A 79 -14.13 12.51 2.07
CA ASP A 79 -13.71 12.92 3.41
C ASP A 79 -13.59 11.72 4.35
N ALA A 80 -14.58 10.81 4.33
CA ALA A 80 -14.54 9.59 5.15
C ALA A 80 -13.35 8.68 4.78
N PHE A 81 -13.04 8.59 3.49
CA PHE A 81 -11.85 7.88 3.01
C PHE A 81 -10.58 8.53 3.56
N CYS A 82 -10.41 9.84 3.37
CA CYS A 82 -9.26 10.60 3.86
C CYS A 82 -9.08 10.47 5.37
N ASP A 83 -10.14 10.67 6.16
CA ASP A 83 -10.10 10.55 7.63
C ASP A 83 -9.59 9.17 8.05
N THR A 84 -10.10 8.11 7.43
CA THR A 84 -9.65 6.73 7.71
C THR A 84 -8.17 6.55 7.39
N ILE A 85 -7.70 7.08 6.26
CA ILE A 85 -6.30 6.99 5.87
C ILE A 85 -5.41 7.73 6.87
N PHE A 86 -5.71 8.99 7.19
CA PHE A 86 -4.86 9.78 8.09
C PHE A 86 -4.85 9.23 9.51
N ILE A 87 -5.97 8.72 10.02
CA ILE A 87 -6.03 8.02 11.31
C ILE A 87 -5.13 6.76 11.26
N GLY A 88 -5.22 5.97 10.20
CA GLY A 88 -4.41 4.77 10.04
C GLY A 88 -2.90 5.06 9.94
N LEU A 89 -2.53 6.15 9.24
CA LEU A 89 -1.14 6.61 9.16
C LEU A 89 -0.63 7.04 10.54
N GLY A 90 -1.42 7.80 11.31
CA GLY A 90 -1.08 8.18 12.68
C GLY A 90 -0.95 7.00 13.64
N ALA A 91 -1.69 5.92 13.40
CA ALA A 91 -1.60 4.67 14.16
C ALA A 91 -0.45 3.75 13.72
N GLY A 92 0.37 4.15 12.74
CA GLY A 92 1.51 3.35 12.27
C GLY A 92 1.12 2.09 11.50
N ARG A 93 -0.10 2.04 10.94
CA ARG A 93 -0.56 0.89 10.15
C ARG A 93 0.28 0.74 8.88
N GLN A 94 0.74 -0.48 8.59
CA GLN A 94 1.51 -0.77 7.38
C GLN A 94 0.64 -0.94 6.12
N ARG A 95 -0.66 -1.18 6.32
CA ARG A 95 -1.68 -1.39 5.29
C ARG A 95 -2.99 -0.73 5.72
N ILE A 96 -3.56 0.09 4.86
CA ILE A 96 -4.80 0.83 5.13
C ILE A 96 -5.71 0.76 3.90
N GLY A 97 -6.79 -0.02 3.98
CA GLY A 97 -7.89 -0.02 3.02
C GLY A 97 -9.09 0.80 3.53
N PHE A 98 -10.15 0.81 2.73
CA PHE A 98 -11.45 1.38 3.08
C PHE A 98 -12.58 0.56 2.46
N GLY A 99 -13.64 0.31 3.23
CA GLY A 99 -14.81 -0.44 2.78
C GLY A 99 -14.43 -1.83 2.26
N VAL A 100 -14.74 -2.11 0.99
CA VAL A 100 -14.52 -3.42 0.34
C VAL A 100 -13.06 -3.88 0.30
N THR A 101 -12.10 -2.98 0.46
CA THR A 101 -10.67 -3.32 0.51
C THR A 101 -10.19 -3.63 1.93
N GLU A 102 -11.06 -3.48 2.94
CA GLU A 102 -10.74 -3.72 4.35
C GLU A 102 -11.56 -4.86 4.95
N VAL A 103 -12.43 -5.51 4.16
CA VAL A 103 -13.17 -6.69 4.60
C VAL A 103 -12.25 -7.88 4.83
N GLU A 104 -12.60 -8.75 5.79
CA GLU A 104 -11.77 -9.88 6.22
C GLU A 104 -11.31 -10.76 5.06
N THR A 105 -12.20 -11.08 4.11
CA THR A 105 -11.85 -11.93 2.96
C THR A 105 -10.79 -11.30 2.07
N PHE A 106 -10.83 -9.98 1.87
CA PHE A 106 -9.84 -9.25 1.07
C PHE A 106 -8.49 -9.25 1.80
N VAL A 107 -8.49 -8.89 3.09
CA VAL A 107 -7.28 -8.85 3.92
C VAL A 107 -6.63 -10.23 4.03
N ALA A 108 -7.44 -11.27 4.24
CA ALA A 108 -6.98 -12.64 4.40
C ALA A 108 -6.34 -13.20 3.11
N ALA A 109 -6.82 -12.79 1.94
CA ALA A 109 -6.29 -13.24 0.65
C ALA A 109 -4.82 -12.83 0.43
N GLU A 110 -4.37 -11.74 1.05
CA GLU A 110 -2.99 -11.25 0.93
C GLU A 110 -2.01 -12.05 1.79
N LYS A 111 -2.49 -12.66 2.88
CA LYS A 111 -1.65 -13.24 3.93
C LYS A 111 -0.70 -14.34 3.43
N PRO A 112 -1.13 -15.33 2.62
CA PRO A 112 -0.22 -16.37 2.14
C PRO A 112 0.95 -15.81 1.33
N TYR A 113 0.71 -14.80 0.51
CA TYR A 113 1.76 -14.18 -0.31
C TYR A 113 2.77 -13.43 0.56
N GLN A 114 2.30 -12.68 1.56
CA GLN A 114 3.16 -11.98 2.51
C GLN A 114 4.01 -12.95 3.34
N ASP A 115 3.43 -14.08 3.76
CA ASP A 115 4.14 -15.09 4.54
C ASP A 115 5.24 -15.77 3.71
N LEU A 116 4.96 -16.11 2.44
CA LEU A 116 5.96 -16.62 1.50
C LEU A 116 7.09 -15.63 1.28
N PHE A 117 6.77 -14.33 1.12
CA PHE A 117 7.80 -13.30 0.99
C PHE A 117 8.71 -13.26 2.21
N ARG A 118 8.15 -13.18 3.44
CA ARG A 118 8.95 -13.13 4.68
C ARG A 118 9.86 -14.34 4.84
N GLN A 119 9.39 -15.54 4.53
CA GLN A 119 10.20 -16.76 4.56
C GLN A 119 11.38 -16.72 3.57
N SER A 120 11.26 -15.93 2.50
CA SER A 120 12.26 -15.83 1.44
C SER A 120 13.08 -14.54 1.48
N ALA A 121 12.73 -13.57 2.32
CA ALA A 121 13.29 -12.21 2.30
C ALA A 121 14.80 -12.21 2.56
N ASP A 122 15.27 -13.04 3.49
CA ASP A 122 16.69 -13.17 3.86
C ASP A 122 17.44 -14.25 3.07
N ARG A 123 16.85 -14.80 2.00
CA ARG A 123 17.49 -15.88 1.20
C ARG A 123 18.81 -15.47 0.54
N ALA A 124 19.01 -14.17 0.37
CA ALA A 124 20.22 -13.58 -0.20
C ALA A 124 20.67 -12.43 0.68
N ASN A 125 21.97 -12.38 0.97
CA ASN A 125 22.58 -11.32 1.78
C ASN A 125 22.72 -10.02 0.98
N VAL A 126 21.60 -9.34 0.74
CA VAL A 126 21.57 -8.03 0.09
C VAL A 126 21.75 -6.95 1.16
N PRO A 127 22.74 -6.04 1.04
CA PRO A 127 22.88 -4.93 1.98
C PRO A 127 21.60 -4.08 2.02
N GLY A 128 20.93 -4.07 3.17
CA GLY A 128 19.79 -3.20 3.44
C GLY A 128 20.21 -1.78 3.79
N TYR A 129 19.23 -0.88 3.88
CA TYR A 129 19.46 0.47 4.40
C TYR A 129 19.71 0.42 5.91
N LYS A 130 20.53 1.34 6.40
CA LYS A 130 20.84 1.54 7.81
C LYS A 130 20.56 2.99 8.18
#